data_AF-A0A1I8CKM7-F1
#
_entry.id   AF-A0A1I8CKM7-F1
#
_cell.length_a   1.000
_cell.length_b   1.000
_cell.length_c   1.000
_cell.angle_alpha   90.00
_cell.angle_beta   90.00
_cell.angle_gamma   90.00
#
_symmetry.space_group_name_H-M   'P 1'
#
loop_
_entity.id
_entity.type
_entity.pdbx_description
1 polymer ?
#
loop_
_entity_poly.entity_id
_entity_poly.type
_entity_poly.pdbx_seq_one_letter_code
_entity_poly.pdbx_strand_id
1 'polypeptide(L)'
;MSKKVLATLVLVTFVQIVTSITHPTSHFGTKCRLCHCFVKYDDRDFVVEVVPYKKVDNPYEATEDDCLKLCWDDESCRAVTYGLVGGKDIFACELYQTGVVIKPLYVPYINLYIKKSPECRAPAHIFYRDLILSEPGDQVAKRKSKYVKLNKKVNPFNIGK
;
A
#
# COMPACT_ATOMS: atom_id res chain seq x y z
N MET A 1 48.44 -26.26 19.37
CA MET A 1 47.15 -26.10 18.66
C MET A 1 47.41 -25.50 17.29
N SER A 2 46.96 -26.17 16.24
CA SER A 2 47.40 -25.95 14.86
C SER A 2 46.81 -24.68 14.24
N LYS A 3 47.62 -23.89 13.51
CA LYS A 3 47.20 -22.68 12.76
C LYS A 3 45.98 -22.92 11.85
N LYS A 4 45.77 -24.18 11.43
CA LYS A 4 44.59 -24.61 10.66
C LYS A 4 43.28 -24.47 11.43
N VAL A 5 43.26 -24.74 12.74
CA VAL A 5 42.02 -24.69 13.56
C VAL A 5 41.56 -23.24 13.80
N LEU A 6 42.51 -22.32 13.97
CA LEU A 6 42.22 -20.89 14.14
C LEU A 6 41.67 -20.27 12.84
N ALA A 7 42.19 -20.68 11.68
CA ALA A 7 41.71 -20.21 10.37
C ALA A 7 40.27 -20.69 10.07
N THR A 8 39.93 -21.93 10.43
CA THR A 8 38.57 -22.47 10.20
C THR A 8 37.53 -21.79 11.10
N LEU A 9 37.89 -21.44 12.35
CA LEU A 9 36.96 -20.76 13.27
C LEU A 9 36.64 -19.32 12.84
N VAL A 10 37.61 -18.61 12.25
CA VAL A 10 37.42 -17.25 11.72
C VAL A 10 36.56 -17.27 10.45
N LEU A 11 36.67 -18.30 9.61
CA LEU A 11 35.84 -18.44 8.41
C LEU A 11 34.38 -18.77 8.75
N VAL A 12 34.13 -19.63 9.74
CA VAL A 12 32.76 -20.03 10.14
C VAL A 12 32.02 -18.88 10.84
N THR A 13 32.74 -18.04 11.60
CA THR A 13 32.14 -16.84 12.22
C THR A 13 31.83 -15.75 11.21
N PHE A 14 32.62 -15.58 10.14
CA PHE A 14 32.31 -14.62 9.07
C PHE A 14 31.10 -15.04 8.23
N VAL A 15 30.87 -16.34 8.02
CA VAL A 15 29.75 -16.85 7.21
C VAL A 15 28.40 -16.71 7.93
N GLN A 16 28.36 -16.73 9.27
CA GLN A 16 27.10 -16.53 10.01
C GLN A 16 26.67 -15.06 10.18
N ILE A 17 27.56 -14.10 9.90
CA ILE A 17 27.22 -12.67 10.03
C ILE A 17 26.48 -12.15 8.78
N VAL A 18 26.56 -12.85 7.63
CA VAL A 18 25.91 -12.41 6.37
C VAL A 18 24.47 -12.91 6.23
N THR A 19 24.00 -13.84 7.07
CA THR A 19 22.61 -14.33 7.03
C THR A 19 21.68 -13.67 8.04
N SER A 20 22.09 -12.55 8.65
CA SER A 20 21.14 -11.60 9.20
C SER A 20 20.56 -10.78 8.05
N ILE A 21 19.75 -11.45 7.21
CA ILE A 21 18.75 -10.79 6.37
C ILE A 21 17.84 -10.10 7.39
N THR A 22 18.18 -8.86 7.68
CA THR A 22 17.26 -7.91 8.26
C THR A 22 16.08 -7.90 7.30
N HIS A 23 15.00 -8.62 7.64
CA HIS A 23 13.71 -8.26 7.09
C HIS A 23 13.57 -6.77 7.40
N PRO A 24 13.55 -5.87 6.40
CA PRO A 24 13.31 -4.48 6.70
C PRO A 24 11.94 -4.46 7.37
N THR A 25 11.93 -4.15 8.65
CA THR A 25 10.73 -3.80 9.38
C THR A 25 10.21 -2.58 8.66
N SER A 26 9.27 -2.81 7.74
CA SER A 26 8.76 -1.83 6.79
C SER A 26 7.86 -0.86 7.53
N HIS A 27 8.47 -0.02 8.36
CA HIS A 27 7.83 1.09 9.02
C HIS A 27 7.66 2.25 8.04
N PHE A 28 6.53 2.93 8.17
CA PHE A 28 6.25 4.23 7.59
C PHE A 28 7.48 5.15 7.69
N GLY A 29 8.13 5.47 6.57
CA GLY A 29 9.33 6.33 6.57
C GLY A 29 10.40 5.99 5.53
N THR A 30 10.37 4.80 4.93
CA THR A 30 11.21 4.52 3.76
C THR A 30 10.68 5.30 2.56
N LYS A 31 11.55 5.96 1.77
CA LYS A 31 11.12 6.67 0.55
C LYS A 31 10.39 5.69 -0.38
N CYS A 32 9.10 5.92 -0.58
CA CYS A 32 8.27 5.18 -1.52
C CYS A 32 8.89 5.27 -2.93
N ARG A 33 9.31 4.13 -3.46
CA ARG A 33 10.09 4.05 -4.69
C ARG A 33 9.20 4.16 -5.91
N LEU A 34 7.98 3.64 -5.85
CA LEU A 34 7.04 3.70 -6.97
C LEU A 34 6.16 4.95 -6.97
N CYS A 35 6.09 5.70 -5.88
CA CYS A 35 5.20 6.86 -5.77
C CYS A 35 5.39 7.89 -6.89
N HIS A 36 6.59 8.05 -7.43
CA HIS A 36 6.83 8.96 -8.56
C HIS A 36 6.06 8.54 -9.83
N CYS A 37 5.73 7.26 -9.99
CA CYS A 37 4.87 6.70 -11.05
C CYS A 37 3.37 6.93 -10.82
N PHE A 38 2.97 7.53 -9.70
CA PHE A 38 1.56 7.73 -9.36
C PHE A 38 1.25 9.19 -9.01
N VAL A 39 0.03 9.61 -9.30
CA VAL A 39 -0.54 10.85 -8.75
C VAL A 39 -1.17 10.47 -7.41
N LYS A 40 -0.68 11.09 -6.33
CA LYS A 40 -1.12 10.83 -4.96
C LYS A 40 -2.19 11.83 -4.52
N TYR A 41 -3.27 11.32 -3.95
CA TYR A 41 -4.28 12.09 -3.25
C TYR A 41 -4.30 11.62 -1.78
N ASP A 42 -3.82 12.49 -0.89
CA ASP A 42 -3.71 12.21 0.54
C ASP A 42 -5.07 12.27 1.24
N ASP A 43 -5.31 11.33 2.16
CA ASP A 43 -6.56 11.21 2.92
C ASP A 43 -7.80 11.11 2.02
N ARG A 44 -7.65 10.43 0.87
CA ARG A 44 -8.68 10.24 -0.14
C ARG A 44 -8.85 8.77 -0.53
N ASP A 45 -10.10 8.42 -0.82
CA ASP A 45 -10.50 7.15 -1.42
C ASP A 45 -11.57 7.40 -2.51
N PHE A 46 -11.91 6.38 -3.28
CA PHE A 46 -13.02 6.37 -4.20
C PHE A 46 -14.39 6.32 -3.50
N VAL A 47 -15.38 6.95 -4.16
CA VAL A 47 -16.81 6.91 -3.82
C VAL A 47 -17.40 5.50 -3.88
N VAL A 48 -18.56 5.30 -3.25
CA VAL A 48 -19.24 3.99 -3.18
C VAL A 48 -19.55 3.38 -4.54
N GLU A 49 -19.82 4.20 -5.56
CA GLU A 49 -20.08 3.78 -6.93
C GLU A 49 -18.84 3.22 -7.65
N VAL A 50 -17.65 3.48 -7.10
CA VAL A 50 -16.40 2.93 -7.59
C VAL A 50 -15.88 1.92 -6.56
N VAL A 51 -16.21 0.66 -6.80
CA VAL A 51 -15.72 -0.47 -6.01
C VAL A 51 -14.38 -0.95 -6.56
N PRO A 52 -13.42 -1.32 -5.70
CA PRO A 52 -12.22 -2.00 -6.16
C PRO A 52 -12.59 -3.36 -6.74
N TYR A 53 -11.84 -3.84 -7.72
CA TYR A 53 -12.06 -5.18 -8.30
C TYR A 53 -11.25 -6.26 -7.57
N LYS A 54 -10.18 -5.87 -6.89
CA LYS A 54 -9.37 -6.76 -6.03
C LYS A 54 -8.93 -6.01 -4.79
N LYS A 55 -8.72 -6.75 -3.71
CA LYS A 55 -8.03 -6.25 -2.51
C LYS A 55 -6.98 -7.27 -2.05
N VAL A 56 -5.96 -6.81 -1.34
CA VAL A 56 -5.07 -7.75 -0.62
C VAL A 56 -5.85 -8.42 0.50
N ASP A 57 -5.63 -9.73 0.65
CA ASP A 57 -6.34 -10.55 1.61
C ASP A 57 -5.88 -10.29 3.05
N ASN A 58 -4.56 -10.29 3.28
CA ASN A 58 -3.93 -9.90 4.53
C ASN A 58 -3.20 -8.56 4.37
N PRO A 59 -3.88 -7.42 4.57
CA PRO A 59 -3.30 -6.13 4.26
C PRO A 59 -2.27 -5.65 5.30
N TYR A 60 -2.14 -6.31 6.46
CA TYR A 60 -1.11 -6.02 7.45
C TYR A 60 0.31 -6.34 6.96
N GLU A 61 0.40 -7.26 6.00
CA GLU A 61 1.65 -7.65 5.37
C GLU A 61 2.00 -6.74 4.18
N ALA A 62 1.11 -5.84 3.78
CA ALA A 62 1.30 -4.96 2.64
C ALA A 62 1.97 -3.65 3.02
N THR A 63 2.99 -3.26 2.26
CA THR A 63 3.54 -1.89 2.28
C THR A 63 2.92 -1.04 1.17
N GLU A 64 3.10 0.28 1.27
CA GLU A 64 2.71 1.22 0.21
C GLU A 64 3.29 0.78 -1.14
N ASP A 65 4.58 0.51 -1.16
CA ASP A 65 5.33 0.12 -2.36
C ASP A 65 4.87 -1.25 -2.91
N ASP A 66 4.48 -2.20 -2.06
CA ASP A 66 3.90 -3.48 -2.53
C ASP A 66 2.56 -3.26 -3.25
N CYS A 67 1.69 -2.41 -2.70
CA CYS A 67 0.41 -2.07 -3.32
C CYS A 67 0.59 -1.35 -4.67
N LEU A 68 1.54 -0.41 -4.72
CA LEU A 68 1.89 0.27 -5.97
C LEU A 68 2.46 -0.70 -6.99
N LYS A 69 3.29 -1.67 -6.58
CA LYS A 69 3.84 -2.68 -7.48
C LYS A 69 2.75 -3.59 -8.03
N LEU A 70 1.85 -4.09 -7.19
CA LEU A 70 0.71 -4.90 -7.62
C LEU A 70 -0.11 -4.20 -8.70
N CYS A 71 -0.43 -2.92 -8.48
CA CYS A 71 -1.16 -2.11 -9.48
C CYS A 71 -0.30 -1.78 -10.72
N TRP A 72 1.01 -1.68 -10.55
CA TRP A 72 1.91 -1.44 -11.66
C TRP A 72 1.95 -2.65 -12.61
N ASP A 73 2.02 -3.86 -12.07
CA ASP A 73 2.10 -5.11 -12.83
C ASP A 73 0.76 -5.54 -13.43
N ASP A 74 -0.35 -5.22 -12.77
CA ASP A 74 -1.69 -5.51 -13.29
C ASP A 74 -2.09 -4.48 -14.36
N GLU A 75 -2.20 -4.93 -15.62
CA GLU A 75 -2.61 -4.09 -16.76
C GLU A 75 -4.01 -3.49 -16.59
N SER A 76 -4.88 -4.18 -15.85
CA SER A 76 -6.23 -3.70 -15.55
C SER A 76 -6.24 -2.63 -14.47
N CYS A 77 -5.19 -2.54 -13.64
CA CYS A 77 -5.13 -1.56 -12.57
C CYS A 77 -4.78 -0.17 -13.09
N ARG A 78 -5.64 0.78 -12.76
CA ARG A 78 -5.48 2.21 -13.06
C ARG A 78 -5.26 3.05 -11.82
N ALA A 79 -5.72 2.58 -10.67
CA ALA A 79 -5.48 3.22 -9.40
C ALA A 79 -5.48 2.20 -8.26
N VAL A 80 -4.83 2.54 -7.16
CA VAL A 80 -4.75 1.71 -5.96
C VAL A 80 -4.84 2.59 -4.73
N THR A 81 -5.46 2.09 -3.66
CA THR A 81 -5.45 2.76 -2.35
C THR A 81 -4.49 2.06 -1.41
N TYR A 82 -3.82 2.85 -0.58
CA TYR A 82 -3.01 2.36 0.53
C TYR A 82 -3.26 3.17 1.79
N GLY A 83 -3.47 2.49 2.93
CA GLY A 83 -3.52 3.15 4.24
C GLY A 83 -4.50 2.53 5.21
N LEU A 84 -4.78 3.20 6.32
CA LEU A 84 -5.60 2.69 7.42
C LEU A 84 -7.08 3.02 7.23
N VAL A 85 -7.90 1.99 7.09
CA VAL A 85 -9.35 2.04 7.19
C VAL A 85 -9.75 2.05 8.66
N GLY A 86 -10.56 3.03 9.08
CA GLY A 86 -10.79 3.36 10.49
C GLY A 86 -11.24 2.22 11.44
N GLY A 87 -10.59 2.18 12.61
CA GLY A 87 -10.85 1.30 13.76
C GLY A 87 -9.77 0.22 13.89
N LYS A 88 -8.86 0.35 14.88
CA LYS A 88 -7.75 -0.58 15.22
C LYS A 88 -7.43 -1.62 14.14
N ASP A 89 -6.75 -1.18 13.09
CA ASP A 89 -5.99 -2.05 12.21
C ASP A 89 -6.79 -2.73 11.07
N ILE A 90 -7.13 -1.99 10.02
CA ILE A 90 -7.30 -2.59 8.68
C ILE A 90 -6.53 -1.73 7.71
N PHE A 91 -5.41 -2.23 7.20
CA PHE A 91 -4.78 -1.62 6.04
C PHE A 91 -5.66 -1.88 4.81
N ALA A 92 -5.84 -0.90 3.93
CA ALA A 92 -6.43 -1.08 2.61
C ALA A 92 -5.30 -1.19 1.60
N CYS A 93 -5.39 -2.19 0.75
CA CYS A 93 -4.62 -2.30 -0.48
C CYS A 93 -5.63 -2.73 -1.55
N GLU A 94 -6.36 -1.76 -2.10
CA GLU A 94 -7.50 -2.01 -2.98
C GLU A 94 -7.18 -1.51 -4.39
N LEU A 95 -7.36 -2.37 -5.40
CA LEU A 95 -7.03 -2.10 -6.79
C LEU A 95 -8.30 -1.71 -7.55
N TYR A 96 -8.19 -0.71 -8.42
CA TYR A 96 -9.30 -0.12 -9.18
C TYR A 96 -9.01 -0.12 -10.69
N GLN A 97 -10.02 -0.47 -11.48
CA GLN A 97 -9.95 -0.46 -12.95
C GLN A 97 -10.09 0.93 -13.57
N THR A 98 -10.39 1.95 -12.77
CA THR A 98 -10.55 3.34 -13.21
C THR A 98 -9.54 4.25 -12.52
N GLY A 99 -8.96 5.17 -13.31
CA GLY A 99 -8.16 6.28 -12.80
C GLY A 99 -8.93 7.61 -12.82
N VAL A 100 -10.22 7.60 -13.18
CA VAL A 100 -11.03 8.81 -13.27
C VAL A 100 -11.54 9.18 -11.89
N VAL A 101 -11.01 10.28 -11.34
CA VAL A 101 -11.34 10.76 -10.00
C VAL A 101 -12.10 12.08 -10.11
N ILE A 102 -13.43 12.01 -10.10
CA ILE A 102 -14.29 13.22 -10.21
C ILE A 102 -14.53 13.84 -8.82
N LYS A 103 -14.78 13.01 -7.80
CA LYS A 103 -15.04 13.45 -6.42
C LYS A 103 -14.53 12.41 -5.42
N PRO A 104 -13.25 12.44 -5.03
CA PRO A 104 -12.74 11.48 -4.07
C PRO A 104 -13.38 11.72 -2.69
N LEU A 105 -13.72 10.64 -2.00
CA LEU A 105 -14.16 10.68 -0.60
C LEU A 105 -12.98 11.08 0.27
N TYR A 106 -13.20 12.03 1.18
CA TYR A 106 -12.26 12.23 2.28
C TYR A 106 -12.33 11.03 3.22
N VAL A 107 -11.19 10.35 3.38
CA VAL A 107 -11.01 9.20 4.25
C VAL A 107 -9.65 9.34 4.94
N PRO A 108 -9.62 9.71 6.23
CA PRO A 108 -8.38 9.89 6.96
C PRO A 108 -7.51 8.64 6.93
N TYR A 109 -6.21 8.85 6.78
CA TYR A 109 -5.15 7.82 6.77
C TYR A 109 -5.19 6.86 5.59
N ILE A 110 -5.99 7.14 4.55
CA ILE A 110 -5.99 6.39 3.29
C ILE A 110 -5.54 7.32 2.17
N ASN A 111 -4.57 6.88 1.38
CA ASN A 111 -4.12 7.58 0.20
C ASN A 111 -4.59 6.86 -1.05
N LEU A 112 -4.96 7.63 -2.07
CA LEU A 112 -5.31 7.16 -3.40
C LEU A 112 -4.17 7.47 -4.37
N TYR A 113 -3.74 6.45 -5.12
CA TYR A 113 -2.66 6.53 -6.09
C TYR A 113 -3.19 6.20 -7.47
N ILE A 114 -3.14 7.16 -8.39
CA ILE A 114 -3.55 6.96 -9.79
C ILE A 114 -2.30 6.73 -10.63
N LYS A 115 -2.26 5.64 -11.38
CA LYS A 115 -1.13 5.28 -12.25
C LYS A 115 -0.92 6.39 -13.28
N LYS A 116 0.30 6.97 -13.33
CA LYS A 116 0.70 7.89 -14.40
C LYS A 116 0.90 7.10 -15.70
N SER A 117 0.95 7.82 -16.82
CA SER A 117 1.23 7.30 -18.18
C SER A 117 2.25 6.13 -18.19
N PRO A 118 2.14 5.17 -19.14
CA PRO A 118 2.94 3.94 -19.20
C PRO A 118 4.47 4.10 -19.23
N GLU A 119 5.00 5.31 -19.40
CA GLU A 119 6.44 5.57 -19.50
C GLU A 119 7.21 5.47 -18.17
N CYS A 120 6.52 5.29 -17.04
CA CYS A 120 7.23 5.06 -15.79
C CYS A 120 7.96 3.72 -15.81
N ARG A 121 9.19 3.66 -15.28
CA ARG A 121 9.95 2.42 -15.19
C ARG A 121 10.12 2.04 -13.73
N ALA A 122 9.44 0.97 -13.31
CA ALA A 122 9.68 0.35 -12.02
C ALA A 122 11.13 -0.18 -11.97
N PRO A 123 11.87 -0.04 -10.86
CA PRO A 123 13.23 -0.54 -10.79
C PRO A 123 13.22 -2.08 -10.75
N ALA A 124 13.88 -2.72 -11.72
CA ALA A 124 13.85 -4.17 -11.92
C ALA A 124 14.55 -4.99 -10.82
N HIS A 125 15.39 -4.37 -10.00
CA HIS A 125 16.22 -5.04 -8.98
C HIS A 125 15.60 -5.02 -7.57
N ILE A 126 14.32 -4.63 -7.46
CA ILE A 126 13.63 -4.54 -6.18
C ILE A 126 12.65 -5.71 -6.07
N PHE A 127 12.83 -6.48 -5.00
CA PHE A 127 11.89 -7.52 -4.61
C PHE A 127 10.74 -6.90 -3.82
N TYR A 128 9.53 -7.14 -4.29
CA TYR A 128 8.29 -6.80 -3.61
C TYR A 128 7.65 -8.09 -3.08
N ARG A 129 6.79 -7.99 -2.06
CA ARG A 129 6.14 -9.18 -1.50
C ARG A 129 5.08 -9.72 -2.46
N ASP A 130 5.01 -11.04 -2.57
CA ASP A 130 3.91 -11.70 -3.25
C ASP A 130 2.68 -11.70 -2.33
N LEU A 131 1.79 -10.74 -2.58
CA LEU A 131 0.57 -10.57 -1.79
C LEU A 131 -0.60 -11.32 -2.44
N ILE A 132 -1.38 -12.01 -1.61
CA ILE A 132 -2.59 -12.72 -2.06
C ILE A 132 -3.71 -11.71 -2.30
N LEU A 133 -4.35 -11.79 -3.47
CA LEU A 133 -5.49 -10.95 -3.84
C LEU A 133 -6.80 -11.74 -3.67
N SER A 134 -7.80 -11.08 -3.12
CA SER A 134 -9.17 -11.59 -3.01
C SER A 134 -10.18 -10.58 -3.58
N GLU A 135 -11.36 -11.08 -3.93
CA GLU A 135 -12.48 -10.25 -4.37
C GLU A 135 -12.92 -9.28 -3.24
N PRO A 136 -13.41 -8.08 -3.59
CA PRO A 136 -13.97 -7.15 -2.62
C PRO A 136 -15.22 -7.75 -1.95
N GLY A 137 -15.23 -7.85 -0.63
CA GLY A 137 -16.45 -8.20 0.12
C GLY A 137 -17.35 -6.98 0.36
N ASP A 138 -18.61 -7.24 0.77
CA ASP A 138 -19.60 -6.21 1.14
C ASP A 138 -19.11 -5.18 2.16
N GLN A 139 -18.08 -5.54 2.95
CA GLN A 139 -17.46 -4.67 3.94
C GLN A 139 -16.88 -3.39 3.32
N VAL A 140 -16.33 -3.47 2.10
CA VAL A 140 -15.76 -2.32 1.39
C VAL A 140 -16.84 -1.31 1.05
N ALA A 141 -17.95 -1.77 0.48
CA ALA A 141 -19.09 -0.91 0.14
C ALA A 141 -19.74 -0.28 1.38
N LYS A 142 -19.89 -1.06 2.47
CA LYS A 142 -20.40 -0.56 3.77
C LYS A 142 -19.50 0.53 4.35
N ARG A 143 -18.18 0.33 4.31
CA ARG A 143 -17.18 1.31 4.74
C ARG A 143 -17.27 2.61 3.94
N LYS A 144 -17.23 2.54 2.61
CA LYS A 144 -17.33 3.72 1.74
C LYS A 144 -18.64 4.47 1.98
N SER A 145 -19.75 3.75 2.13
CA SER A 145 -21.05 4.32 2.48
C SER A 145 -21.04 5.08 3.81
N LYS A 146 -20.30 4.59 4.82
CA LYS A 146 -20.12 5.29 6.11
C LYS A 146 -19.37 6.61 5.90
N TYR A 147 -18.29 6.61 5.13
CA TYR A 147 -17.54 7.84 4.83
C TYR A 147 -18.34 8.84 4.01
N VAL A 148 -19.17 8.39 3.04
CA VAL A 148 -20.13 9.25 2.33
C VAL A 148 -21.06 9.96 3.31
N LYS A 149 -21.64 9.22 4.27
CA LYS A 149 -22.53 9.79 5.29
C LYS A 149 -21.79 10.79 6.18
N LEU A 150 -20.56 10.51 6.58
CA LEU A 150 -19.73 11.41 7.39
C LEU A 150 -19.38 12.70 6.65
N ASN A 151 -18.98 12.61 5.38
CA ASN A 151 -18.63 13.77 4.55
C ASN A 151 -19.82 14.67 4.21
N LYS A 152 -21.06 14.15 4.29
CA LYS A 152 -22.29 14.95 4.14
C LYS A 152 -22.71 15.66 5.42
N LYS A 153 -22.19 15.26 6.59
CA LYS A 153 -22.57 15.92 7.85
C LYS A 153 -21.96 17.32 7.87
N VAL A 154 -22.83 18.32 8.01
CA VAL A 154 -22.40 19.68 8.31
C VAL A 154 -21.70 19.65 9.67
N ASN A 155 -20.49 20.18 9.73
CA ASN A 155 -19.78 20.31 11.00
C ASN A 155 -20.53 21.33 11.88
N PRO A 156 -21.14 20.90 13.01
CA PRO A 156 -21.91 21.80 13.87
C PRO A 156 -21.04 22.86 14.54
N PHE A 157 -19.70 22.69 14.54
CA PHE A 157 -18.74 23.67 15.05
C PHE A 157 -18.22 24.63 13.97
N ASN A 158 -18.72 24.53 12.74
CA ASN A 158 -18.38 25.46 11.64
C ASN A 158 -19.55 26.39 11.27
N ILE A 159 -20.50 26.57 12.20
CA ILE A 159 -21.62 27.50 12.06
C ILE A 159 -21.12 28.87 12.55
N GLY A 160 -20.90 29.83 11.63
CA GLY A 160 -20.53 31.22 11.99
C GLY A 160 -19.22 31.77 11.41
N LYS A 161 -18.69 31.19 10.33
CA LYS A 161 -17.70 31.86 9.48
C LYS A 161 -18.36 32.46 8.25
#